data_AF-Q6LVK3-F1
#
_entry.id   AF-Q6LVK3-F1
#
_cell.length_a   1.000
_cell.length_b   1.000
_cell.length_c   1.000
_cell.angle_alpha   90.00
_cell.angle_beta   90.00
_cell.angle_gamma   90.00
#
_symmetry.space_group_name_H-M   'P 1'
#
loop_
_entity.id
_entity.type
_entity.pdbx_description
1 polymer ?
#
loop_
_entity_poly.entity_id
_entity_poly.type
_entity_poly.pdbx_seq_one_letter_code
_entity_poly.pdbx_strand_id
1 'polypeptide(L)'
;MTSFKKALVIAIALPMALGSASALAFGGGNHHGGKGSCGMQDGRKVFSQLDLTDAQKEQMKSMREMNRDEMKSKRLEKHAEMKANHDKMQELVLASDFDENAVRDLAQQMSTAQVERRVAMLEKRHEVLNILTPEQKTQYQTLQAERAEKCQARMADRQK
;
A
#
# COMPACT_ATOMS: atom_id res chain seq x y z
N MET A 1 24.38 -13.76 -65.03
CA MET A 1 24.92 -13.91 -63.66
C MET A 1 24.02 -13.13 -62.72
N THR A 2 23.56 -13.78 -61.64
CA THR A 2 22.97 -13.22 -60.38
C THR A 2 21.78 -12.26 -60.52
N SER A 3 20.53 -12.73 -60.51
CA SER A 3 19.68 -13.10 -59.34
C SER A 3 19.04 -11.92 -58.58
N PHE A 4 17.71 -11.96 -58.57
CA PHE A 4 16.70 -11.22 -57.81
C PHE A 4 17.08 -10.81 -56.38
N LYS A 5 16.48 -9.70 -55.91
CA LYS A 5 15.64 -9.67 -54.69
C LYS A 5 14.81 -8.38 -54.61
N LYS A 6 13.48 -8.55 -54.64
CA LYS A 6 12.48 -7.53 -54.32
C LYS A 6 12.53 -7.28 -52.82
N ALA A 7 12.83 -6.06 -52.39
CA ALA A 7 12.75 -5.67 -50.99
C ALA A 7 11.31 -5.21 -50.69
N LEU A 8 10.53 -6.12 -50.10
CA LEU A 8 9.22 -5.84 -49.52
C LEU A 8 9.45 -5.30 -48.11
N VAL A 9 9.34 -3.97 -47.92
CA VAL A 9 9.36 -3.35 -46.58
C VAL A 9 7.97 -3.51 -45.98
N ILE A 10 7.79 -4.55 -45.16
CA ILE A 10 6.61 -4.68 -44.30
C ILE A 10 6.91 -3.92 -43.00
N ALA A 11 6.21 -2.79 -42.83
CA ALA A 11 6.08 -2.12 -41.55
C ALA A 11 5.24 -2.99 -40.61
N ILE A 12 5.82 -3.41 -39.49
CA ILE A 12 5.08 -3.90 -38.34
C ILE A 12 5.38 -2.97 -37.18
N ALA A 13 4.50 -1.97 -37.03
CA ALA A 13 4.39 -1.17 -35.83
C ALA A 13 3.79 -2.05 -34.73
N LEU A 14 4.55 -2.34 -33.68
CA LEU A 14 4.03 -2.94 -32.45
C LEU A 14 4.62 -2.22 -31.23
N PRO A 15 3.88 -2.18 -30.10
CA PRO A 15 3.51 -0.94 -29.43
C PRO A 15 4.48 -0.56 -28.33
N MET A 16 4.58 0.75 -28.08
CA MET A 16 5.19 1.29 -26.87
C MET A 16 4.45 0.73 -25.64
N ALA A 17 5.04 -0.29 -25.02
CA ALA A 17 4.66 -0.71 -23.67
C ALA A 17 5.10 0.38 -22.69
N LEU A 18 4.24 1.38 -22.50
CA LEU A 18 4.31 2.29 -21.36
C LEU A 18 4.05 1.46 -20.10
N GLY A 19 5.13 0.92 -19.53
CA GLY A 19 5.13 0.31 -18.21
C GLY A 19 4.84 1.38 -17.16
N SER A 20 3.57 1.58 -16.82
CA SER A 20 3.14 2.36 -15.67
C SER A 20 3.35 1.56 -14.38
N ALA A 21 4.61 1.23 -14.07
CA ALA A 21 5.02 0.81 -12.75
C ALA A 21 5.15 2.05 -11.85
N SER A 22 4.02 2.63 -11.45
CA SER A 22 3.99 3.76 -10.51
C SER A 22 2.77 3.66 -9.60
N ALA A 23 2.77 2.66 -8.71
CA ALA A 23 1.83 2.59 -7.60
C ALA A 23 2.47 2.20 -6.26
N LEU A 24 3.80 2.32 -6.15
CA LEU A 24 4.47 2.45 -4.85
C LEU A 24 4.64 3.93 -4.56
N ALA A 25 3.53 4.65 -4.43
CA ALA A 25 3.55 6.04 -3.96
C ALA A 25 3.99 6.03 -2.49
N PHE A 26 5.29 6.25 -2.27
CA PHE A 26 5.88 6.62 -1.00
C PHE A 26 5.39 8.04 -0.69
N GLY A 27 4.33 8.15 0.11
CA GLY A 27 3.75 9.41 0.54
C GLY A 27 3.47 9.37 2.04
N GLY A 28 4.38 9.92 2.83
CA GLY A 28 4.14 10.27 4.23
C GLY A 28 3.14 11.42 4.31
N GLY A 29 1.85 11.10 4.25
CA GLY A 29 0.77 12.06 4.47
C GLY A 29 0.00 11.67 5.73
N ASN A 30 -0.17 12.61 6.66
CA ASN A 30 -1.05 12.49 7.80
C ASN A 30 -2.45 12.05 7.34
N HIS A 31 -2.76 10.76 7.52
CA HIS A 31 -4.09 10.20 7.29
C HIS A 31 -5.03 10.59 8.43
N HIS A 32 -5.35 11.88 8.53
CA HIS A 32 -6.64 12.26 9.11
C HIS A 32 -7.69 11.92 8.06
N GLY A 33 -8.47 10.86 8.33
CA GLY A 33 -9.54 10.36 7.50
C GLY A 33 -10.63 11.42 7.31
N GLY A 34 -10.40 12.34 6.37
CA GLY A 34 -11.46 13.14 5.78
C GLY A 34 -12.45 12.21 5.09
N LYS A 35 -13.73 12.56 5.16
CA LYS A 35 -14.87 11.90 4.50
C LYS A 35 -14.58 11.79 3.00
N GLY A 36 -13.88 10.73 2.57
CA GLY A 36 -13.46 10.48 1.19
C GLY A 36 -11.96 10.26 0.94
N SER A 37 -11.12 10.04 1.96
CA SER A 37 -9.82 9.40 1.73
C SER A 37 -10.04 7.94 1.32
N CYS A 38 -9.44 7.50 0.22
CA CYS A 38 -9.43 6.09 -0.20
C CYS A 38 -8.49 5.24 0.68
N GLY A 39 -8.70 5.29 1.99
CA GLY A 39 -7.84 4.69 2.98
C GLY A 39 -8.03 3.17 3.12
N MET A 40 -7.04 2.53 3.75
CA MET A 40 -6.99 1.09 4.01
C MET A 40 -8.11 0.59 4.93
N GLN A 41 -8.77 1.49 5.65
CA GLN A 41 -9.87 1.21 6.60
C GLN A 41 -11.10 0.56 5.94
N ASP A 42 -11.20 0.73 4.63
CA ASP A 42 -12.37 0.39 3.84
C ASP A 42 -12.17 -1.01 3.17
N GLY A 43 -11.01 -1.66 3.38
CA GLY A 43 -10.75 -3.07 3.04
C GLY A 43 -11.64 -4.07 3.80
N ARG A 44 -12.18 -3.72 4.97
CA ARG A 44 -13.17 -4.57 5.68
C ARG A 44 -14.44 -4.78 4.85
N LYS A 45 -14.82 -3.80 4.03
CA LYS A 45 -16.02 -3.88 3.19
C LYS A 45 -15.87 -4.83 2.01
N VAL A 46 -14.64 -5.16 1.61
CA VAL A 46 -14.42 -6.12 0.50
C VAL A 46 -14.66 -7.53 1.00
N PHE A 47 -14.12 -7.90 2.16
CA PHE A 47 -14.36 -9.21 2.76
C PHE A 47 -15.83 -9.47 3.11
N SER A 48 -16.62 -8.44 3.41
CA SER A 48 -18.06 -8.59 3.65
C SER A 48 -18.90 -8.80 2.39
N GLN A 49 -18.32 -8.60 1.20
CA GLN A 49 -18.96 -8.82 -0.09
C GLN A 49 -18.58 -10.17 -0.71
N LEU A 50 -17.72 -10.94 -0.03
CA LEU A 50 -17.38 -12.30 -0.41
C LEU A 50 -18.35 -13.27 0.28
N ASP A 51 -18.73 -14.33 -0.44
CA ASP A 51 -19.52 -15.43 0.12
C ASP A 51 -18.62 -16.33 0.97
N LEU A 52 -18.31 -15.86 2.19
CA LEU A 52 -17.48 -16.58 3.16
C LEU A 52 -18.30 -17.65 3.90
N THR A 53 -17.71 -18.83 4.08
CA THR A 53 -18.28 -19.85 4.98
C THR A 53 -18.17 -19.39 6.44
N ASP A 54 -18.99 -19.97 7.32
CA ASP A 54 -18.94 -19.60 8.74
C ASP A 54 -17.61 -19.97 9.39
N ALA A 55 -16.98 -21.07 8.95
CA ALA A 55 -15.63 -21.44 9.37
C ALA A 55 -14.59 -20.37 8.96
N GLN A 56 -14.67 -19.86 7.72
CA GLN A 56 -13.78 -18.79 7.25
C GLN A 56 -13.99 -17.50 8.05
N LYS A 57 -15.25 -17.13 8.35
CA LYS A 57 -15.58 -15.94 9.16
C LYS A 57 -15.00 -16.05 10.56
N GLU A 58 -15.15 -17.20 11.21
CA GLU A 58 -14.64 -17.42 12.56
C GLU A 58 -13.11 -17.36 12.59
N GLN A 59 -12.43 -17.97 11.61
CA GLN A 59 -10.98 -17.91 11.48
C GLN A 59 -10.48 -16.46 11.28
N MET A 60 -11.16 -15.68 10.43
CA MET A 60 -10.86 -14.25 10.26
C MET A 60 -11.08 -13.42 11.52
N LYS A 61 -12.12 -13.75 12.29
CA LYS A 61 -12.44 -13.05 13.54
C LYS A 61 -11.34 -13.29 14.57
N SER A 62 -10.95 -14.55 14.79
CA SER A 62 -9.84 -14.93 15.67
C SER A 62 -8.54 -14.20 15.30
N MET A 63 -8.16 -14.20 14.02
CA MET A 63 -6.98 -13.45 13.56
C MET A 63 -7.09 -11.94 13.80
N ARG A 64 -8.27 -11.34 13.68
CA ARG A 64 -8.47 -9.91 13.96
C ARG A 64 -8.32 -9.60 15.44
N GLU A 65 -8.79 -10.48 16.32
CA GLU A 65 -8.67 -10.33 17.76
C GLU A 65 -7.21 -10.45 18.20
N MET A 66 -6.50 -11.49 17.77
CA MET A 66 -5.06 -11.64 18.02
C MET A 66 -4.26 -10.42 17.54
N ASN A 67 -4.53 -9.96 16.32
CA ASN A 67 -3.89 -8.76 15.77
C ASN A 67 -4.23 -7.50 16.56
N ARG A 68 -5.46 -7.36 17.08
CA ARG A 68 -5.87 -6.21 17.87
C ARG A 68 -5.12 -6.18 19.20
N ASP A 69 -4.94 -7.32 19.84
CA ASP A 69 -4.24 -7.42 21.12
C ASP A 69 -2.75 -7.13 20.97
N GLU A 70 -2.11 -7.67 19.93
CA GLU A 70 -0.72 -7.36 19.60
C GLU A 70 -0.52 -5.86 19.29
N MET A 71 -1.45 -5.26 18.55
CA MET A 71 -1.40 -3.82 18.27
C MET A 71 -1.61 -2.98 19.54
N LYS A 72 -2.43 -3.46 20.48
CA LYS A 72 -2.68 -2.78 21.75
C LYS A 72 -1.43 -2.80 22.63
N SER A 73 -0.73 -3.94 22.72
CA SER A 73 0.49 -4.05 23.52
C SER A 73 1.61 -3.14 23.00
N LYS A 74 1.76 -3.04 21.67
CA LYS A 74 2.79 -2.21 21.02
C LYS A 74 2.43 -0.72 20.88
N ARG A 75 1.20 -0.32 21.26
CA ARG A 75 0.69 1.03 20.98
C ARG A 75 1.48 2.13 21.68
N LEU A 76 1.79 1.95 22.96
CA LEU A 76 2.48 2.95 23.76
C LEU A 76 3.93 3.13 23.31
N GLU A 77 4.63 2.02 23.06
CA GLU A 77 5.99 2.00 22.54
C GLU A 77 6.08 2.71 21.19
N LYS A 78 5.21 2.37 20.24
CA LYS A 78 5.17 3.03 18.93
C LYS A 78 4.92 4.53 19.03
N HIS A 79 4.06 4.95 19.97
CA HIS A 79 3.80 6.37 20.18
C HIS A 79 5.04 7.08 20.73
N ALA A 80 5.76 6.46 21.69
CA ALA A 80 7.00 7.00 22.22
C ALA A 80 8.10 7.10 21.15
N GLU A 81 8.27 6.07 20.33
CA GLU A 81 9.20 6.05 19.19
C GLU A 81 8.90 7.19 18.21
N MET A 82 7.63 7.34 17.82
CA MET A 82 7.20 8.41 16.91
C MET A 82 7.48 9.80 17.48
N LYS A 83 7.17 10.00 18.78
CA LYS A 83 7.44 11.27 19.44
C LYS A 83 8.94 11.56 19.48
N ALA A 84 9.77 10.59 19.86
CA ALA A 84 11.22 10.76 19.91
C ALA A 84 11.81 11.10 18.53
N ASN A 85 11.36 10.45 17.47
CA ASN A 85 11.79 10.76 16.10
C ASN A 85 11.36 12.17 15.67
N HIS A 86 10.16 12.60 16.06
CA HIS A 86 9.69 13.96 15.80
C HIS A 86 10.51 15.01 16.55
N ASP A 87 10.78 14.79 17.85
CA ASP A 87 11.58 15.71 18.66
C ASP A 87 13.00 15.84 18.09
N LYS A 88 13.65 14.72 17.70
CA LYS A 88 14.97 14.73 17.06
C LYS A 88 14.98 15.48 15.73
N MET A 89 13.95 15.26 14.90
CA MET A 89 13.85 15.97 13.63
C MET A 89 13.68 17.48 13.86
N GLN A 90 12.87 17.88 14.85
CA GLN A 90 12.71 19.28 15.23
C GLN A 90 14.02 19.91 15.70
N GLU A 91 14.81 19.19 16.50
CA GLU A 91 16.14 19.66 16.95
C GLU A 91 17.08 19.90 15.77
N LEU A 92 17.17 18.96 14.82
CA LEU A 92 18.01 19.10 13.63
C LEU A 92 17.60 20.27 12.74
N VAL A 93 16.30 20.53 12.61
CA VAL A 93 15.77 21.64 11.78
C VAL A 93 15.92 23.00 12.45
N LEU A 94 15.93 23.06 13.79
CA LEU A 94 16.07 24.30 14.56
C LEU A 94 17.54 24.64 14.91
N ALA A 95 18.49 23.77 14.56
CA ALA A 95 19.91 24.01 14.74
C ALA A 95 20.40 25.25 13.96
N SER A 96 21.49 25.88 14.42
CA SER A 96 22.06 27.06 13.77
C SER A 96 22.58 26.76 12.36
N ASP A 97 23.11 25.56 12.16
CA ASP A 97 23.63 25.05 10.90
C ASP A 97 22.90 23.77 10.51
N PHE A 98 22.67 23.59 9.21
CA PHE A 98 21.99 22.41 8.70
C PHE A 98 22.96 21.23 8.55
N ASP A 99 22.85 20.25 9.44
CA ASP A 99 23.58 18.98 9.31
C ASP A 99 22.80 17.99 8.44
N GLU A 100 23.11 18.01 7.15
CA GLU A 100 22.49 17.13 6.17
C GLU A 100 22.73 15.64 6.46
N ASN A 101 23.88 15.28 7.04
CA ASN A 101 24.22 13.89 7.33
C ASN A 101 23.37 13.37 8.50
N ALA A 102 23.23 14.15 9.57
CA ALA A 102 22.37 13.80 10.70
C ALA A 102 20.89 13.64 10.28
N VAL A 103 20.41 14.51 9.38
CA VAL A 103 19.05 14.40 8.82
C VAL A 103 18.89 13.13 7.98
N ARG A 104 19.87 12.81 7.12
CA ARG A 104 19.85 11.57 6.33
C ARG A 104 19.83 10.33 7.22
N ASP A 105 20.64 10.31 8.27
CA ASP A 105 20.72 9.18 9.20
C ASP A 105 19.39 8.96 9.93
N LEU A 106 18.78 10.04 10.45
CA LEU A 106 17.47 9.95 11.09
C LEU A 106 16.38 9.49 10.10
N ALA A 107 16.39 10.04 8.87
CA ALA A 107 15.45 9.63 7.82
C ALA A 107 15.61 8.16 7.44
N GLN A 108 16.85 7.65 7.36
CA GLN A 108 17.13 6.26 7.05
C GLN A 108 16.63 5.33 8.16
N GLN A 109 16.84 5.68 9.44
CA GLN A 109 16.32 4.92 10.58
C GLN A 109 14.79 4.83 10.54
N MET A 110 14.12 5.97 10.31
CA MET A 110 12.67 6.03 10.18
C MET A 110 12.15 5.20 8.99
N SER A 111 12.86 5.23 7.86
CA SER A 111 12.55 4.46 6.66
C SER A 111 12.63 2.96 6.92
N THR A 112 13.72 2.48 7.54
CA THR A 112 13.89 1.07 7.91
C THR A 112 12.75 0.59 8.80
N ALA A 113 12.43 1.34 9.87
CA ALA A 113 11.31 1.01 10.75
C ALA A 113 9.97 0.99 10.00
N GLN A 114 9.81 1.84 8.99
CA GLN A 114 8.62 1.88 8.16
C GLN A 114 8.52 0.67 7.21
N VAL A 115 9.64 0.19 6.67
CA VAL A 115 9.70 -1.03 5.86
C VAL A 115 9.27 -2.23 6.69
N GLU A 116 9.85 -2.43 7.88
CA GLU A 116 9.49 -3.54 8.77
C GLU A 116 7.99 -3.55 9.10
N ARG A 117 7.43 -2.39 9.44
CA ARG A 117 5.98 -2.25 9.69
C ARG A 117 5.14 -2.58 8.45
N ARG A 118 5.62 -2.25 7.26
CA ARG A 118 4.92 -2.56 6.00
C ARG A 118 4.96 -4.05 5.69
N VAL A 119 6.10 -4.70 5.86
CA VAL A 119 6.26 -6.14 5.68
C VAL A 119 5.33 -6.89 6.64
N ALA A 120 5.39 -6.61 7.94
CA ALA A 120 4.53 -7.25 8.94
C ALA A 120 3.02 -7.06 8.65
N MET A 121 2.63 -5.90 8.11
CA MET A 121 1.24 -5.66 7.70
C MET A 121 0.85 -6.48 6.46
N LEU A 122 1.74 -6.63 5.49
CA LEU A 122 1.49 -7.42 4.29
C LEU A 122 1.48 -8.92 4.58
N GLU A 123 2.31 -9.39 5.50
CA GLU A 123 2.29 -10.79 5.98
C GLU A 123 0.92 -11.13 6.58
N LYS A 124 0.42 -10.32 7.52
CA LYS A 124 -0.92 -10.49 8.11
C LYS A 124 -2.03 -10.45 7.06
N ARG A 125 -1.89 -9.57 6.06
CA ARG A 125 -2.85 -9.51 4.94
C ARG A 125 -2.80 -10.78 4.09
N HIS A 126 -1.62 -11.31 3.84
CA HIS A 126 -1.42 -12.56 3.11
C HIS A 126 -2.03 -13.74 3.87
N GLU A 127 -1.84 -13.84 5.18
CA GLU A 127 -2.48 -14.86 6.02
C GLU A 127 -4.01 -14.84 5.91
N VAL A 128 -4.62 -13.65 6.01
CA VAL A 128 -6.08 -13.52 5.87
C VAL A 128 -6.56 -13.91 4.48
N LEU A 129 -5.81 -13.56 3.43
CA LEU A 129 -6.15 -13.94 2.06
C LEU A 129 -6.02 -15.45 1.82
N ASN A 130 -5.19 -16.17 2.57
CA ASN A 130 -5.02 -17.62 2.43
C ASN A 130 -6.18 -18.44 2.99
N ILE A 131 -7.12 -17.82 3.70
CA ILE A 131 -8.40 -18.44 4.08
C ILE A 131 -9.33 -18.59 2.87
N LEU A 132 -9.17 -17.71 1.87
CA LEU A 132 -10.06 -17.65 0.72
C LEU A 132 -9.77 -18.77 -0.28
N THR A 133 -10.82 -19.29 -0.91
CA THR A 133 -10.69 -20.17 -2.08
C THR A 133 -10.12 -19.41 -3.29
N PRO A 134 -9.60 -20.12 -4.32
CA PRO A 134 -9.15 -19.46 -5.56
C PRO A 134 -10.22 -18.56 -6.19
N GLU A 135 -11.48 -18.99 -6.19
CA GLU A 135 -12.61 -18.24 -6.75
C GLU A 135 -12.88 -16.98 -5.93
N GLN A 136 -12.88 -17.09 -4.60
CA GLN A 136 -13.03 -15.94 -3.70
C GLN A 136 -11.86 -14.95 -3.82
N LYS A 137 -10.63 -15.41 -4.08
CA LYS A 137 -9.47 -14.55 -4.35
C LYS A 137 -9.66 -13.76 -5.65
N THR A 138 -10.18 -14.38 -6.69
CA THR A 138 -10.52 -13.70 -7.95
C THR A 138 -11.60 -12.64 -7.73
N GLN A 139 -12.68 -12.97 -7.02
CA GLN A 139 -13.72 -12.01 -6.67
C GLN A 139 -13.17 -10.85 -5.83
N TYR A 140 -12.30 -11.14 -4.87
CA TYR A 140 -11.61 -10.13 -4.06
C TYR A 140 -10.82 -9.13 -4.93
N GLN A 141 -10.11 -9.62 -5.96
CA GLN A 141 -9.36 -8.77 -6.88
C GLN A 141 -10.29 -7.85 -7.70
N THR A 142 -11.40 -8.38 -8.21
CA THR A 142 -12.41 -7.58 -8.93
C THR A 142 -12.99 -6.47 -8.05
N LEU A 143 -13.45 -6.81 -6.84
CA LEU A 143 -13.99 -5.84 -5.89
C LEU A 143 -12.97 -4.76 -5.50
N GLN A 144 -11.68 -5.13 -5.44
CA GLN A 144 -10.60 -4.18 -5.20
C GLN A 144 -10.39 -3.24 -6.38
N ALA A 145 -10.45 -3.74 -7.62
CA ALA A 145 -10.31 -2.94 -8.84
C ALA A 145 -11.46 -1.94 -8.99
N GLU A 146 -12.72 -2.41 -8.87
CA GLU A 146 -13.90 -1.53 -8.92
C GLU A 146 -13.83 -0.42 -7.87
N ARG A 147 -13.30 -0.74 -6.70
CA ARG A 147 -13.16 0.24 -5.62
C ARG A 147 -12.03 1.22 -5.88
N ALA A 148 -10.95 0.81 -6.53
CA ALA A 148 -9.91 1.70 -6.99
C ALA A 148 -10.45 2.68 -8.04
N GLU A 149 -11.29 2.24 -8.97
CA GLU A 149 -11.95 3.10 -9.95
C GLU A 149 -12.92 4.09 -9.29
N LYS A 150 -13.79 3.61 -8.39
CA LYS A 150 -14.70 4.48 -7.61
C LYS A 150 -13.94 5.52 -6.79
N CYS A 151 -12.78 5.14 -6.26
CA CYS A 151 -11.87 6.05 -5.58
C CYS A 151 -11.33 7.12 -6.53
N GLN A 152 -10.78 6.72 -7.68
CA GLN A 152 -10.23 7.63 -8.68
C GLN A 152 -11.29 8.63 -9.17
N ALA A 153 -12.51 8.16 -9.44
CA ALA A 153 -13.62 9.01 -9.84
C ALA A 153 -13.95 10.07 -8.77
N ARG A 154 -14.01 9.68 -7.49
CA ARG A 154 -14.24 10.62 -6.37
C ARG A 154 -13.10 11.63 -6.20
N MET A 155 -11.86 11.21 -6.46
CA MET A 155 -10.72 12.12 -6.40
C MET A 155 -10.73 13.12 -7.57
N ALA A 156 -11.13 12.68 -8.77
CA ALA A 156 -11.28 13.55 -9.93
C ALA A 156 -12.42 14.56 -9.76
N ASP A 157 -13.54 14.15 -9.16
CA ASP A 157 -14.68 15.04 -8.87
C ASP A 157 -14.32 16.17 -7.91
N ARG A 158 -13.41 15.92 -6.96
CA ARG A 158 -12.90 16.94 -6.01
C ARG A 158 -11.95 17.95 -6.63
N GLN A 159 -11.42 17.67 -7.82
CA GLN A 159 -10.50 18.56 -8.52
C GLN A 159 -11.23 19.51 -9.46
N LYS A 160 -12.56 19.38 -9.57
CA LYS A 160 -13.45 20.29 -10.30
C LYS A 160 -14.04 21.32 -9.34
#